data_AF-A0A7U5MMP9-F1
#
_entry.id   AF-A0A7U5MMP9-F1
#
_cell.length_a   1.000
_cell.length_b   1.000
_cell.length_c   1.000
_cell.angle_alpha   90.00
_cell.angle_beta   90.00
_cell.angle_gamma   90.00
#
_symmetry.space_group_name_H-M   'P 1'
#
loop_
_entity.id
_entity.type
_entity.pdbx_description
1 polymer ?
#
loop_
_entity_poly.entity_id
_entity_poly.type
_entity_poly.pdbx_seq_one_letter_code
_entity_poly.pdbx_strand_id
1 'polypeptide(L)'
;MVNDQGHGGGPAVACEHGPGFPQAPVGQYGSHFDLAVIHASGAFSWDDGNIGGGGAPQNDLVLTYGQTYDVQGWTILPSSDGTRFTNDATGHGMFVSVENVSSF
;
A
#
# COMPACT_ATOMS: atom_id res chain seq x y z
N MET A 1 -16.86 10.20 5.66
CA MET A 1 -15.51 10.76 5.39
C MET A 1 -14.83 10.98 6.71
N VAL A 2 -14.15 9.93 7.20
CA VAL A 2 -13.21 10.05 8.32
C VAL A 2 -12.03 10.85 7.78
N ASN A 3 -11.55 11.77 8.58
CA ASN A 3 -10.51 12.73 8.24
C ASN A 3 -9.13 12.10 8.47
N ASP A 4 -8.48 11.63 7.40
CA ASP A 4 -7.11 11.08 7.39
C ASP A 4 -6.00 12.12 7.66
N GLN A 5 -6.34 13.23 8.34
CA GLN A 5 -5.44 14.35 8.62
C GLN A 5 -4.24 13.92 9.48
N GLY A 6 -4.35 12.83 10.24
CA GLY A 6 -3.26 12.28 11.06
C GLY A 6 -2.14 11.61 10.26
N HIS A 7 -2.40 11.20 9.01
CA HIS A 7 -1.46 10.44 8.16
C HIS A 7 -1.03 11.22 6.90
N GLY A 8 -1.26 12.54 6.87
CA GLY A 8 -0.93 13.39 5.73
C GLY A 8 -2.09 13.64 4.76
N GLY A 9 -3.20 12.90 4.89
CA GLY A 9 -4.45 13.12 4.18
C GLY A 9 -4.39 12.95 2.65
N GLY A 10 -5.55 12.89 2.01
CA GLY A 10 -5.67 12.79 0.54
C GLY A 10 -5.52 11.37 0.00
N PRO A 11 -5.50 11.21 -1.34
CA PRO A 11 -5.45 9.90 -2.00
C PRO A 11 -4.28 9.06 -1.50
N ALA A 12 -4.52 7.77 -1.26
CA ALA A 12 -3.53 6.86 -0.70
C ALA A 12 -3.57 5.48 -1.35
N VAL A 13 -2.47 4.74 -1.20
CA VAL A 13 -2.37 3.31 -1.46
C VAL A 13 -2.06 2.62 -0.14
N ALA A 14 -2.80 1.55 0.17
CA ALA A 14 -2.55 0.67 1.29
C ALA A 14 -2.29 -0.76 0.77
N CYS A 15 -1.29 -1.44 1.33
CA CYS A 15 -1.01 -2.84 1.03
C CYS A 15 -0.94 -3.66 2.31
N GLU A 16 -1.63 -4.79 2.32
CA GLU A 16 -1.68 -5.74 3.45
C GLU A 16 -0.75 -6.93 3.21
N HIS A 17 -0.05 -7.37 4.26
CA HIS A 17 0.68 -8.64 4.28
C HIS A 17 0.34 -9.44 5.55
N GLY A 18 -0.36 -10.57 5.39
CA GLY A 18 -1.02 -11.32 6.48
C GLY A 18 -0.20 -11.87 7.66
N PRO A 19 1.14 -11.93 7.66
CA PRO A 19 1.92 -12.12 8.89
C PRO A 19 2.52 -10.83 9.49
N GLY A 20 2.28 -9.67 8.87
CA GLY A 20 2.98 -8.42 9.15
C GLY A 20 4.23 -8.23 8.30
N PHE A 21 4.60 -6.98 8.00
CA PHE A 21 5.83 -6.70 7.26
C PHE A 21 7.05 -6.87 8.16
N PRO A 22 8.09 -7.64 7.77
CA PRO A 22 9.24 -7.92 8.65
C PRO A 22 9.99 -6.68 9.16
N GLN A 23 9.98 -5.60 8.38
CA GLN A 23 10.63 -4.34 8.71
C GLN A 23 9.74 -3.34 9.46
N ALA A 24 8.43 -3.59 9.56
CA ALA A 24 7.54 -2.71 10.28
C ALA A 24 7.80 -2.79 11.79
N PRO A 25 7.48 -1.76 12.58
CA PRO A 25 7.49 -1.88 14.03
C PRO A 25 6.55 -2.98 14.52
N VAL A 26 6.87 -3.56 15.67
CA VAL A 26 5.97 -4.46 16.38
C VAL A 26 4.92 -3.63 17.11
N GLY A 27 3.65 -3.87 16.79
CA GLY A 27 2.50 -3.21 17.41
C GLY A 27 2.24 -3.68 18.84
N GLN A 28 1.21 -3.12 19.47
CA GLN A 28 0.86 -3.39 20.87
C GLN A 28 0.60 -4.88 21.17
N TYR A 29 0.15 -5.64 20.17
CA TYR A 29 -0.23 -7.05 20.32
C TYR A 29 0.91 -8.03 20.02
N GLY A 30 2.14 -7.54 19.79
CA GLY A 30 3.33 -8.37 19.62
C GLY A 30 3.59 -8.85 18.19
N SER A 31 2.74 -8.47 17.23
CA SER A 31 2.93 -8.71 15.79
C SER A 31 3.48 -7.47 15.09
N HIS A 32 4.20 -7.66 14.00
CA HIS A 32 4.54 -6.57 13.09
C HIS A 32 3.26 -5.98 12.48
N PHE A 33 3.23 -4.66 12.28
CA PHE A 33 2.17 -4.00 11.51
C PHE A 33 2.04 -4.64 10.12
N ASP A 34 0.80 -4.84 9.68
CA ASP A 34 0.47 -5.56 8.45
C ASP A 34 0.05 -4.65 7.30
N LEU A 35 -0.14 -3.34 7.54
CA LEU A 35 -0.44 -2.36 6.52
C LEU A 35 0.75 -1.41 6.26
N ALA A 36 1.12 -1.29 4.99
CA ALA A 36 1.96 -0.22 4.47
C ALA A 36 1.08 0.80 3.75
N VAL A 37 1.05 2.05 4.24
CA VAL A 37 0.21 3.12 3.69
C VAL A 37 1.07 4.27 3.18
N ILE A 38 0.86 4.68 1.94
CA ILE A 38 1.49 5.84 1.33
C ILE A 38 0.44 6.80 0.77
N HIS A 39 0.52 8.07 1.15
CA HIS A 39 -0.32 9.13 0.57
C HIS A 39 0.36 9.75 -0.66
N ALA A 40 -0.45 10.38 -1.52
CA ALA A 40 0.06 11.16 -2.66
C ALA A 40 1.05 12.26 -2.24
N SER A 41 0.97 12.75 -1.00
CA SER A 41 1.92 13.71 -0.41
C SER A 41 3.30 13.11 -0.08
N GLY A 42 3.48 11.80 -0.18
CA GLY A 42 4.68 11.09 0.27
C GLY A 42 4.68 10.73 1.75
N ALA A 43 3.62 11.08 2.51
CA ALA A 43 3.48 10.65 3.89
C ALA A 43 3.28 9.13 3.96
N PHE A 44 4.21 8.44 4.61
CA PHE A 44 4.21 6.99 4.79
C PHE A 44 3.92 6.63 6.25
N SER A 45 3.13 5.58 6.46
CA SER A 45 2.90 5.01 7.80
C SER A 45 2.72 3.49 7.77
N TRP A 46 3.06 2.88 8.89
CA TRP A 46 2.67 1.52 9.24
C TRP A 46 1.39 1.55 10.06
N ASP A 47 0.49 0.61 9.81
CA ASP A 47 -0.76 0.46 10.57
C ASP A 47 -1.13 -1.01 10.78
N ASP A 48 -2.07 -1.27 11.67
CA ASP A 48 -2.66 -2.57 11.94
C ASP A 48 -4.09 -2.58 11.41
N GLY A 49 -4.41 -3.47 10.45
CA GLY A 49 -5.76 -3.51 9.91
C GLY A 49 -5.98 -4.52 8.80
N ASN A 50 -7.24 -4.63 8.40
CA ASN A 50 -7.67 -5.55 7.35
C ASN A 50 -8.31 -4.73 6.22
N ILE A 51 -7.64 -4.65 5.06
CA ILE A 51 -8.16 -3.89 3.89
C ILE A 51 -9.27 -4.66 3.16
N GLY A 52 -9.48 -5.92 3.55
CA GLY A 52 -10.41 -6.84 2.93
C GLY A 52 -9.81 -7.52 1.71
N GLY A 53 -10.26 -8.74 1.44
CA GLY A 53 -10.16 -9.37 0.13
C GLY A 53 -11.52 -9.31 -0.58
N GLY A 54 -11.50 -9.37 -1.90
CA GLY A 54 -12.67 -9.25 -2.75
C GLY A 54 -13.78 -10.17 -2.31
N GLY A 55 -14.79 -9.57 -1.66
CA GLY A 55 -16.00 -10.25 -1.24
C GLY A 55 -16.82 -10.72 -2.44
N ALA A 56 -18.04 -11.19 -2.20
CA ALA A 56 -18.99 -11.44 -3.29
C ALA A 56 -19.91 -10.21 -3.45
N PRO A 57 -19.96 -9.56 -4.62
CA PRO A 57 -19.21 -9.85 -5.85
C PRO A 57 -17.75 -9.38 -5.78
N GLN A 58 -16.88 -10.13 -6.45
CA GLN A 58 -15.44 -9.91 -6.43
C GLN A 58 -15.11 -8.69 -7.29
N ASN A 59 -14.85 -7.57 -6.62
CA ASN A 59 -14.51 -6.30 -7.27
C ASN A 59 -12.99 -6.06 -7.31
N ASP A 60 -12.22 -7.10 -7.00
CA ASP A 60 -10.76 -7.06 -7.02
C ASP A 60 -10.24 -7.25 -8.45
N LEU A 61 -9.12 -6.61 -8.72
CA LEU A 61 -8.35 -6.80 -9.94
C LEU A 61 -7.07 -7.57 -9.62
N VAL A 62 -6.89 -8.72 -10.25
CA VAL A 62 -5.60 -9.42 -10.22
C VAL A 62 -4.61 -8.68 -11.12
N LEU A 63 -3.48 -8.28 -10.55
CA LEU A 63 -2.40 -7.61 -11.27
C LEU A 63 -1.51 -8.64 -11.99
N THR A 64 -1.27 -8.44 -13.28
CA THR A 64 -0.39 -9.27 -14.10
C THR A 64 1.01 -8.65 -14.14
N TYR A 65 2.03 -9.44 -13.84
CA TYR A 65 3.42 -8.94 -13.88
C TYR A 65 3.81 -8.39 -15.25
N GLY A 66 4.47 -7.24 -15.25
CA GLY A 66 4.87 -6.51 -16.46
C GLY A 66 3.76 -5.70 -17.12
N GLN A 67 2.51 -5.81 -16.66
CA GLN A 67 1.41 -4.96 -17.12
C GLN A 67 1.36 -3.69 -16.26
N THR A 68 1.40 -2.52 -16.90
CA THR A 68 1.16 -1.24 -16.22
C THR A 68 -0.34 -1.01 -16.04
N TYR A 69 -0.71 -0.48 -14.86
CA TYR A 69 -2.07 -0.04 -14.56
C TYR A 69 -2.07 1.41 -14.10
N ASP A 70 -3.08 2.17 -14.52
CA ASP A 70 -3.32 3.55 -14.09
C ASP A 70 -4.66 3.63 -13.37
N VAL A 71 -4.62 3.88 -12.06
CA VAL A 71 -5.82 3.89 -11.22
C VAL A 71 -5.81 5.11 -10.31
N GLN A 72 -6.80 5.97 -10.45
CA GLN A 72 -7.00 7.16 -9.58
C GLN A 72 -5.75 8.04 -9.43
N GLY A 73 -4.97 8.20 -10.51
CA GLY A 73 -3.74 9.01 -10.51
C GLY A 73 -2.51 8.31 -9.92
N TRP A 74 -2.54 6.98 -9.86
CA TRP A 74 -1.40 6.15 -9.51
C TRP A 74 -1.03 5.23 -10.68
N THR A 75 0.22 5.30 -11.13
CA THR A 75 0.86 4.28 -11.94
C THR A 75 1.25 3.09 -11.06
N ILE A 76 0.82 1.89 -11.42
CA ILE A 76 1.09 0.62 -10.74
C ILE A 76 1.89 -0.30 -11.67
N LEU A 77 3.08 -0.69 -11.21
CA LEU A 77 4.00 -1.57 -11.92
C LEU A 77 4.28 -2.83 -11.09
N PRO A 78 3.49 -3.90 -11.27
CA PRO A 78 3.70 -5.17 -10.61
C PRO A 78 4.81 -5.98 -11.30
N SER A 79 5.64 -6.63 -10.51
CA SER A 79 6.75 -7.48 -10.96
C SER A 79 6.92 -8.69 -10.03
N SER A 80 7.80 -9.62 -10.40
CA SER A 80 8.16 -10.75 -9.53
C SER A 80 8.77 -10.31 -8.21
N ASP A 81 9.42 -9.14 -8.18
CA ASP A 81 10.18 -8.67 -7.01
C ASP A 81 9.28 -7.88 -6.04
N GLY A 82 8.11 -7.45 -6.49
CA GLY A 82 7.19 -6.57 -5.76
C GLY A 82 6.42 -5.66 -6.71
N THR A 83 5.63 -4.76 -6.13
CA THR A 83 4.81 -3.81 -6.87
C THR A 83 5.23 -2.38 -6.56
N ARG A 84 5.45 -1.58 -7.61
CA ARG A 84 5.71 -0.14 -7.47
C ARG A 84 4.44 0.64 -7.70
N PHE A 85 4.10 1.51 -6.76
CA PHE A 85 3.04 2.51 -6.87
C PHE A 85 3.68 3.88 -6.96
N THR A 86 3.29 4.69 -7.93
CA THR A 86 3.78 6.07 -8.10
C THR A 86 2.60 6.98 -8.34
N ASN A 87 2.43 8.03 -7.53
CA ASN A 87 1.43 9.05 -7.78
C ASN A 87 1.88 9.90 -8.96
N ASP A 88 1.02 10.02 -9.98
CA ASP A 88 1.39 10.67 -11.23
C ASP A 88 1.59 12.19 -11.06
N ALA A 89 0.91 12.80 -10.09
CA ALA A 89 0.96 14.24 -9.88
C ALA A 89 2.17 14.68 -9.05
N THR A 90 2.60 13.88 -8.08
CA THR A 90 3.66 14.25 -7.14
C THR A 90 4.95 13.47 -7.34
N GLY A 91 4.90 12.34 -8.04
CA GLY A 91 6.04 11.42 -8.17
C GLY A 91 6.36 10.64 -6.90
N HIS A 92 5.63 10.85 -5.80
CA HIS A 92 5.79 10.08 -4.57
C HIS A 92 5.17 8.70 -4.68
N GLY A 93 5.65 7.76 -3.88
CA GLY A 93 5.05 6.45 -3.84
C GLY A 93 5.79 5.45 -2.98
N MET A 94 5.53 4.17 -3.25
CA MET A 94 6.21 3.08 -2.58
C MET A 94 6.44 1.89 -3.49
N PHE A 95 7.52 1.18 -3.23
CA PHE A 95 7.71 -0.19 -3.64
C PHE A 95 7.35 -1.11 -2.47
N VAL A 96 6.53 -2.13 -2.72
CA VAL A 96 6.09 -3.10 -1.71
C VAL A 96 6.34 -4.52 -2.19
N SER A 97 6.94 -5.33 -1.33
CA SER A 97 7.03 -6.78 -1.45
C SER A 97 6.79 -7.43 -0.09
N VAL A 98 6.66 -8.76 -0.07
CA VAL A 98 6.54 -9.52 1.18
C VAL A 98 7.82 -9.46 2.04
N GLU A 99 8.95 -9.10 1.43
CA GLU A 99 10.25 -9.03 2.11
C GLU A 99 10.54 -7.62 2.63
N ASN A 100 10.14 -6.58 1.89
CA ASN A 100 10.53 -5.20 2.17
C ASN A 100 9.58 -4.18 1.55
N VAL A 101 9.42 -3.02 2.20
CA VAL A 101 8.75 -1.84 1.67
C VAL A 101 9.73 -0.66 1.64
N SER A 102 9.63 0.19 0.62
CA SER A 102 10.35 1.46 0.57
C SER A 102 9.49 2.55 -0.04
N SER A 103 9.38 3.69 0.63
CA SER A 103 8.73 4.90 0.12
C SER A 103 9.73 5.84 -0.54
N PHE A 104 9.28 6.67 -1.49
CA PHE A 104 10.08 7.70 -2.17
C PHE A 104 9.25 8.95 -2.48
#